data_AF-A0A1E7FIH4-F1
#
_entry.id   AF-A0A1E7FIH4-F1
#
_cell.length_a   1.000
_cell.length_b   1.000
_cell.length_c   1.000
_cell.angle_alpha   90.00
_cell.angle_beta   90.00
_cell.angle_gamma   90.00
#
_symmetry.space_group_name_H-M   'P 1'
#
loop_
_entity.id
_entity.type
_entity.pdbx_description
1 polymer ?
#
loop_
_entity_poly.entity_id
_entity_poly.type
_entity_poly.pdbx_seq_one_letter_code
_entity_poly.pdbx_strand_id
1 'polypeptide(L)'
;MDDNSDSSDDDHQLLQDDVEEIEVEEAEVAEEIEGEEEALMLTDTPVPWYSSDRQREHHETVDNKYLIVMKRLRQMGLLKKEDIQRYQLLDRICCQDVLAEKRLRYLIEWDPTALLQPVLYLAAQRMSTQTFRAVFEYGIRYYPKKKGITLLFRKNDDGMSSFRLACNRRGGRDEVMRIIEEILIRYSSPSDNSPQLNVAEALIMAAIDEHIHLDCVYFLLRRHPDALVKLLSGSSSSSPASALALEGDSNGNNTTRDSPKKRKRGSSLLL
;
A
#
# COMPACT_ATOMS: atom_id res chain seq x y z
N MET A 1 46.10 28.92 -9.93
CA MET A 1 46.41 28.31 -8.63
C MET A 1 45.29 27.33 -8.33
N ASP A 2 45.26 26.08 -8.75
CA ASP A 2 46.11 25.20 -9.56
C ASP A 2 45.10 24.14 -10.07
N ASP A 3 44.90 23.95 -11.37
CA ASP A 3 45.57 22.95 -12.21
C ASP A 3 45.82 21.59 -11.53
N ASN A 4 45.01 20.59 -11.90
CA ASN A 4 45.34 19.16 -11.87
C ASN A 4 44.30 18.44 -12.76
N SER A 5 44.61 18.21 -14.04
CA SER A 5 45.28 17.00 -14.58
C SER A 5 44.42 15.73 -14.37
N ASP A 6 43.71 15.23 -15.37
CA ASP A 6 44.24 14.50 -16.56
C ASP A 6 44.76 13.10 -16.19
N SER A 7 44.60 12.16 -17.13
CA SER A 7 44.98 10.74 -17.10
C SER A 7 44.04 9.78 -16.36
N SER A 8 43.27 9.01 -17.13
CA SER A 8 43.47 7.54 -17.25
C SER A 8 42.35 6.92 -18.10
N ASP A 9 42.39 7.21 -19.40
CA ASP A 9 41.92 6.27 -20.42
C ASP A 9 43.13 5.39 -20.74
N ASP A 10 43.10 4.11 -20.38
CA ASP A 10 43.85 3.05 -21.07
C ASP A 10 43.50 1.68 -20.48
N ASP A 11 43.52 0.70 -21.36
CA ASP A 11 43.58 -0.74 -21.10
C ASP A 11 42.31 -1.42 -20.57
N HIS A 12 41.42 -1.80 -21.50
CA HIS A 12 40.84 -3.17 -21.53
C HIS A 12 40.29 -3.47 -22.94
N GLN A 13 41.19 -3.51 -23.93
CA GLN A 13 41.01 -4.27 -25.17
C GLN A 13 42.09 -5.35 -25.22
N LEU A 14 41.75 -6.57 -24.82
CA LEU A 14 42.42 -7.84 -25.18
C LEU A 14 41.65 -8.96 -24.45
N LEU A 15 41.48 -10.11 -25.12
CA LEU A 15 40.60 -11.24 -24.79
C LEU A 15 39.25 -11.25 -25.54
N GLN A 16 39.29 -10.97 -26.84
CA GLN A 16 38.48 -11.68 -27.83
C GLN A 16 39.49 -12.34 -28.76
N ASP A 17 39.60 -13.66 -28.68
CA ASP A 17 40.33 -14.62 -29.52
C ASP A 17 40.88 -15.68 -28.55
N ASP A 18 40.23 -16.86 -28.54
CA ASP A 18 40.60 -18.15 -27.88
C ASP A 18 39.40 -18.91 -27.29
N VAL A 19 38.16 -18.61 -27.70
CA VAL A 19 36.94 -19.37 -27.28
C VAL A 19 36.22 -19.99 -28.49
N GLU A 20 36.97 -20.55 -29.46
CA GLU A 20 36.39 -21.34 -30.57
C GLU A 20 37.07 -22.70 -30.79
N GLU A 21 37.92 -23.16 -29.85
CA GLU A 21 38.60 -24.47 -30.00
C GLU A 21 38.48 -25.36 -28.75
N ILE A 22 37.35 -25.27 -28.04
CA ILE A 22 36.89 -26.24 -27.04
C ILE A 22 35.39 -26.52 -27.25
N GLU A 23 35.00 -26.93 -28.46
CA GLU A 23 33.61 -27.35 -28.76
C GLU A 23 33.53 -28.67 -29.54
N VAL A 24 34.61 -29.48 -29.59
CA VAL A 24 34.59 -30.72 -30.42
C VAL A 24 34.93 -32.02 -29.66
N GLU A 25 35.35 -31.98 -28.39
CA GLU A 25 35.61 -33.21 -27.60
C GLU A 25 34.75 -33.37 -26.33
N GLU A 26 33.69 -32.56 -26.16
CA GLU A 26 32.73 -32.69 -25.03
C GLU A 26 31.35 -33.20 -25.48
N ALA A 27 31.28 -33.86 -26.65
CA ALA A 27 30.03 -34.40 -27.22
C ALA A 27 29.96 -35.94 -27.21
N GLU A 28 31.00 -36.66 -26.77
CA GLU A 28 31.02 -38.14 -26.84
C GLU A 28 31.13 -38.84 -25.46
N VAL A 29 31.16 -38.08 -24.35
CA VAL A 29 31.20 -38.65 -22.97
C VAL A 29 29.90 -38.37 -22.20
N ALA A 30 28.85 -37.86 -22.87
CA ALA A 30 27.54 -37.59 -22.27
C ALA A 30 26.50 -38.71 -22.49
N GLU A 31 26.79 -39.74 -23.31
CA GLU A 31 25.77 -40.77 -23.67
C GLU A 31 25.79 -42.05 -22.81
N GLU A 32 26.75 -42.22 -21.88
CA GLU A 32 26.87 -43.46 -21.09
C GLU A 32 26.58 -43.30 -19.58
N ILE A 33 26.15 -42.11 -19.13
CA ILE A 33 25.69 -41.86 -17.75
C ILE A 33 24.16 -41.57 -17.71
N GLU A 34 23.44 -41.73 -18.82
CA GLU A 34 21.97 -41.58 -18.85
C GLU A 34 21.19 -42.88 -18.56
N GLY A 35 21.87 -44.02 -18.33
CA GLY A 35 21.22 -45.33 -18.25
C GLY A 35 20.79 -45.83 -16.88
N GLU A 36 21.35 -45.33 -15.77
CA GLU A 36 21.15 -45.94 -14.43
C GLU A 36 20.69 -44.99 -13.31
N GLU A 37 20.59 -43.68 -13.54
CA GLU A 37 19.97 -42.74 -12.59
C GLU A 37 18.44 -42.57 -12.76
N GLU A 38 17.83 -43.15 -13.81
CA GLU A 38 16.36 -43.13 -13.99
C GLU A 38 15.59 -44.08 -13.05
N ALA A 39 16.27 -45.03 -12.38
CA ALA A 39 15.59 -46.06 -11.59
C ALA A 39 15.35 -45.69 -10.11
N LEU A 40 15.92 -44.59 -9.59
CA LEU A 40 15.78 -44.19 -8.18
C LEU A 40 14.95 -42.90 -7.94
N MET A 41 14.44 -42.24 -8.99
CA MET A 41 13.71 -40.97 -8.88
C MET A 41 12.18 -41.10 -8.99
N LEU A 42 11.63 -42.33 -9.06
CA LEU A 42 10.22 -42.59 -9.39
C LEU A 42 9.35 -43.13 -8.24
N THR A 43 9.77 -42.97 -6.99
CA THR A 43 8.80 -42.98 -5.87
C THR A 43 8.52 -41.55 -5.44
N ASP A 44 7.90 -40.81 -6.36
CA ASP A 44 7.10 -39.60 -6.14
C ASP A 44 5.90 -39.95 -5.24
N THR A 45 6.17 -40.46 -4.05
CA THR A 45 5.19 -40.48 -2.98
C THR A 45 5.21 -39.07 -2.41
N PRO A 46 4.21 -38.22 -2.75
CA PRO A 46 4.17 -36.86 -2.22
C PRO A 46 4.24 -36.97 -0.72
N VAL A 47 5.32 -36.45 -0.13
CA VAL A 47 5.52 -36.42 1.32
C VAL A 47 4.24 -35.83 1.90
N PRO A 48 3.48 -36.60 2.70
CA PRO A 48 2.18 -36.16 3.15
C PRO A 48 2.33 -34.81 3.86
N TRP A 49 1.68 -33.80 3.31
CA TRP A 49 1.58 -32.40 3.75
C TRP A 49 0.96 -32.22 5.15
N TYR A 50 0.98 -33.28 5.96
CA TYR A 50 0.47 -33.44 7.33
C TYR A 50 1.04 -32.46 8.37
N SER A 51 1.97 -31.57 7.99
CA SER A 51 2.56 -30.58 8.90
C SER A 51 1.86 -29.21 8.88
N SER A 52 1.02 -28.92 7.88
CA SER A 52 0.41 -27.57 7.74
C SER A 52 -0.69 -27.30 8.76
N ASP A 53 -1.57 -28.27 9.02
CA ASP A 53 -2.76 -28.05 9.86
C ASP A 53 -2.41 -27.86 11.34
N ARG A 54 -1.49 -28.66 11.89
CA ARG A 54 -1.05 -28.52 13.29
C ARG A 54 -0.38 -27.17 13.55
N GLN A 55 0.40 -26.69 12.59
CA GLN A 55 1.03 -25.37 12.70
C GLN A 55 -0.02 -24.27 12.70
N ARG A 56 -1.02 -24.34 11.81
CA ARG A 56 -2.13 -23.39 11.76
C ARG A 56 -2.93 -23.37 13.07
N GLU A 57 -3.30 -24.53 13.61
CA GLU A 57 -4.02 -24.65 14.89
C GLU A 57 -3.22 -24.07 16.06
N HIS A 58 -1.90 -24.32 16.08
CA HIS A 58 -1.01 -23.75 17.08
C HIS A 58 -1.01 -22.23 17.01
N HIS A 59 -0.83 -21.64 15.82
CA HIS A 59 -0.85 -20.19 15.64
C HIS A 59 -2.20 -19.57 16.00
N GLU A 60 -3.30 -20.20 15.65
CA GLU A 60 -4.63 -19.73 16.05
C GLU A 60 -4.82 -19.78 17.58
N THR A 61 -4.34 -20.84 18.23
CA THR A 61 -4.37 -20.96 19.69
C THR A 61 -3.55 -19.87 20.37
N VAL A 62 -2.36 -19.60 19.84
CA VAL A 62 -1.47 -18.54 20.32
C VAL A 62 -2.12 -17.16 20.14
N ASP A 63 -2.69 -16.89 18.97
CA ASP A 63 -3.38 -15.62 18.67
C ASP A 63 -4.57 -15.38 19.62
N ASN A 64 -5.37 -16.42 19.86
CA ASN A 64 -6.48 -16.39 20.83
C ASN A 64 -6.01 -16.07 22.25
N LYS A 65 -4.93 -16.71 22.73
CA LYS A 65 -4.39 -16.48 24.08
C LYS A 65 -3.94 -15.03 24.25
N TYR A 66 -3.18 -14.50 23.29
CA TYR A 66 -2.73 -13.12 23.36
C TYR A 66 -3.87 -12.10 23.21
N LEU A 67 -4.90 -12.40 22.40
CA LEU A 67 -6.10 -11.56 22.33
C LEU A 67 -6.82 -11.44 23.68
N ILE A 68 -6.94 -12.55 24.42
CA ILE A 68 -7.53 -12.54 25.78
C ILE A 68 -6.71 -11.63 26.71
N VAL A 69 -5.38 -11.74 26.66
CA VAL A 69 -4.48 -10.88 27.45
C VAL A 69 -4.67 -9.41 27.09
N MET A 70 -4.70 -9.06 25.80
CA MET A 70 -4.91 -7.67 25.34
C MET A 70 -6.25 -7.10 25.82
N LYS A 71 -7.33 -7.90 25.74
CA LYS A 71 -8.64 -7.51 26.26
C LYS A 71 -8.61 -7.24 27.77
N ARG A 72 -7.94 -8.09 28.55
CA ARG A 72 -7.77 -7.89 30.00
C ARG A 72 -6.95 -6.63 30.32
N LEU A 73 -5.83 -6.42 29.63
CA LEU A 73 -5.01 -5.21 29.80
C LEU A 73 -5.81 -3.94 29.50
N ARG A 74 -6.65 -3.95 28.47
CA ARG A 74 -7.58 -2.84 28.18
C ARG A 74 -8.59 -2.64 29.30
N GLN A 75 -9.22 -3.70 29.79
CA GLN A 75 -10.19 -3.63 30.89
C GLN A 75 -9.58 -3.07 32.19
N MET A 76 -8.31 -3.37 32.43
CA MET A 76 -7.55 -2.84 33.58
C MET A 76 -6.99 -1.42 33.36
N GLY A 77 -7.20 -0.82 32.18
CA GLY A 77 -6.64 0.50 31.84
C GLY A 77 -5.12 0.52 31.62
N LEU A 78 -4.50 -0.67 31.49
CA LEU A 78 -3.05 -0.84 31.28
C LEU A 78 -2.65 -0.80 29.79
N LEU A 79 -3.58 -1.12 28.90
CA LEU A 79 -3.44 -0.91 27.47
C LEU A 79 -4.43 0.18 27.06
N LYS A 80 -3.92 1.27 26.51
CA LYS A 80 -4.71 2.41 26.04
C LYS A 80 -4.68 2.51 24.53
N LYS A 81 -5.56 3.34 23.97
CA LYS A 81 -5.64 3.56 22.53
C LYS A 81 -4.33 4.17 22.01
N GLU A 82 -3.75 5.09 22.79
CA GLU A 82 -2.50 5.79 22.46
C GLU A 82 -1.32 4.81 22.38
N ASP A 83 -1.36 3.71 23.14
CA ASP A 83 -0.31 2.69 23.13
C ASP A 83 -0.26 1.94 21.78
N ILE A 84 -1.38 1.81 21.08
CA ILE A 84 -1.44 1.18 19.75
C ILE A 84 -0.52 1.90 18.78
N GLN A 85 -0.58 3.23 18.77
CA GLN A 85 0.25 4.07 17.92
C GLN A 85 1.66 4.23 18.49
N ARG A 86 1.78 4.51 19.79
CA ARG A 86 3.06 4.77 20.46
C ARG A 86 4.03 3.59 20.33
N TYR A 87 3.54 2.36 20.43
CA TYR A 87 4.35 1.16 20.33
C TYR A 87 4.26 0.47 18.97
N GLN A 88 3.57 1.09 18.01
CA GLN A 88 3.37 0.57 16.65
C GLN A 88 2.87 -0.88 16.67
N LEU A 89 1.84 -1.17 17.47
CA LEU A 89 1.40 -2.54 17.71
C LEU A 89 0.91 -3.24 16.44
N LEU A 90 0.34 -2.49 15.49
CA LEU A 90 -0.05 -3.02 14.17
C LEU A 90 1.17 -3.43 13.35
N ASP A 91 2.24 -2.64 13.33
CA ASP A 91 3.49 -2.99 12.64
C ASP A 91 4.08 -4.28 13.21
N ARG A 92 4.15 -4.41 14.54
CA ARG A 92 4.65 -5.63 15.20
C ARG A 92 3.82 -6.88 14.87
N ILE A 93 2.52 -6.73 14.62
CA ILE A 93 1.67 -7.84 14.18
C ILE A 93 1.92 -8.14 12.69
N CYS A 94 2.06 -7.09 11.87
CA CYS A 94 2.39 -7.21 10.46
C CYS A 94 3.85 -7.62 10.19
N CYS A 95 4.72 -7.67 11.19
CA CYS A 95 6.08 -8.20 11.02
C CYS A 95 6.21 -9.69 11.41
N GLN A 96 5.11 -10.37 11.76
CA GLN A 96 5.12 -11.80 12.11
C GLN A 96 5.00 -12.68 10.87
N ASP A 97 5.70 -13.81 10.86
CA ASP A 97 5.65 -14.81 9.77
C ASP A 97 4.23 -15.37 9.57
N VAL A 98 3.47 -15.47 10.66
CA VAL A 98 2.08 -15.93 10.65
C VAL A 98 1.15 -14.82 11.11
N LEU A 99 0.11 -14.58 10.31
CA LEU A 99 -0.86 -13.53 10.55
C LEU A 99 -1.66 -13.79 11.83
N ALA A 100 -1.44 -12.94 12.82
CA ALA A 100 -2.24 -12.87 14.04
C ALA A 100 -3.56 -12.10 13.78
N GLU A 101 -4.42 -12.68 12.94
CA GLU A 101 -5.59 -11.99 12.37
C GLU A 101 -6.55 -11.45 13.44
N LYS A 102 -6.78 -12.20 14.53
CA LYS A 102 -7.74 -11.80 15.56
C LYS A 102 -7.21 -10.62 16.37
N ARG A 103 -5.90 -10.60 16.65
CA ARG A 103 -5.25 -9.43 17.29
C ARG A 103 -5.19 -8.23 16.36
N LEU A 104 -4.86 -8.44 15.08
CA LEU A 104 -4.87 -7.39 14.06
C LEU A 104 -6.25 -6.71 14.01
N ARG A 105 -7.30 -7.52 13.82
CA ARG A 105 -8.70 -7.08 13.80
C ARG A 105 -9.06 -6.29 15.06
N TYR A 106 -8.74 -6.83 16.23
CA TYR A 106 -9.05 -6.19 17.51
C TYR A 106 -8.40 -4.81 17.67
N LEU A 107 -7.14 -4.66 17.27
CA LEU A 107 -6.44 -3.38 17.33
C LEU A 107 -7.00 -2.36 16.35
N ILE A 108 -7.28 -2.78 15.11
CA ILE A 108 -7.87 -1.91 14.09
C ILE A 108 -9.27 -1.45 14.50
N GLU A 109 -10.11 -2.37 14.99
CA GLU A 109 -11.46 -2.04 15.47
C GLU A 109 -11.43 -1.05 16.64
N TRP A 110 -10.37 -1.10 17.45
CA TRP A 110 -10.20 -0.18 18.58
C TRP A 110 -9.62 1.19 18.16
N ASP A 111 -8.65 1.20 17.24
CA ASP A 111 -8.12 2.43 16.65
C ASP A 111 -7.90 2.32 15.14
N PRO A 112 -8.90 2.69 14.33
CA PRO A 112 -8.74 2.69 12.88
C PRO A 112 -7.66 3.66 12.41
N THR A 113 -7.37 4.74 13.17
CA THR A 113 -6.37 5.75 12.76
C THR A 113 -4.95 5.20 12.73
N ALA A 114 -4.71 4.07 13.41
CA ALA A 114 -3.46 3.34 13.30
C ALA A 114 -3.24 2.73 11.89
N LEU A 115 -4.28 2.59 11.04
CA LEU A 115 -4.12 2.21 9.63
C LEU A 115 -3.59 3.34 8.73
N LEU A 116 -3.62 4.60 9.19
CA LEU A 116 -3.08 5.74 8.44
C LEU A 116 -1.54 5.82 8.52
N GLN A 117 -0.95 5.08 9.45
CA GLN A 117 0.48 4.79 9.54
C GLN A 117 0.89 3.86 8.37
N PRO A 118 2.19 3.70 8.07
CA PRO A 118 2.67 2.85 6.96
C PRO A 118 2.45 1.33 7.17
N VAL A 119 1.36 0.90 7.83
CA VAL A 119 1.00 -0.51 8.06
C VAL A 119 0.78 -1.23 6.73
N LEU A 120 0.13 -0.59 5.75
CA LEU A 120 -0.07 -1.19 4.43
C LEU A 120 1.24 -1.33 3.66
N TYR A 121 2.16 -0.37 3.85
CA TYR A 121 3.51 -0.42 3.27
C TYR A 121 4.29 -1.60 3.84
N LEU A 122 4.26 -1.77 5.16
CA LEU A 122 4.90 -2.90 5.86
C LEU A 122 4.29 -4.24 5.43
N ALA A 123 2.96 -4.30 5.32
CA ALA A 123 2.26 -5.48 4.81
C ALA A 123 2.72 -5.84 3.39
N ALA A 124 2.85 -4.85 2.50
CA ALA A 124 3.36 -5.06 1.14
C ALA A 124 4.84 -5.46 1.10
N GLN A 125 5.67 -4.87 1.96
CA GLN A 125 7.12 -5.11 1.96
C GLN A 125 7.48 -6.48 2.50
N ARG A 126 6.83 -6.96 3.57
CA ARG A 126 7.29 -8.12 4.33
C ARG A 126 6.36 -9.31 4.32
N MET A 127 5.10 -9.17 3.91
CA MET A 127 4.09 -10.18 4.25
C MET A 127 3.51 -10.98 3.09
N SER A 128 2.82 -12.06 3.44
CA SER A 128 1.98 -12.83 2.54
C SER A 128 0.89 -11.96 1.89
N THR A 129 0.43 -12.39 0.71
CA THR A 129 -0.72 -11.78 0.01
C THR A 129 -1.98 -11.78 0.89
N GLN A 130 -2.12 -12.76 1.79
CA GLN A 130 -3.23 -12.82 2.76
C GLN A 130 -3.18 -11.66 3.76
N THR A 131 -2.01 -11.27 4.26
CA THR A 131 -1.95 -10.15 5.19
C THR A 131 -2.15 -8.82 4.48
N PHE A 132 -1.55 -8.66 3.31
CA PHE A 132 -1.85 -7.50 2.46
C PHE A 132 -3.36 -7.37 2.21
N ARG A 133 -4.03 -8.48 1.85
CA ARG A 133 -5.48 -8.54 1.66
C ARG A 133 -6.23 -8.11 2.92
N ALA A 134 -5.89 -8.65 4.08
CA ALA A 134 -6.57 -8.31 5.34
C ALA A 134 -6.40 -6.82 5.69
N VAL A 135 -5.17 -6.30 5.65
CA VAL A 135 -4.88 -4.89 5.97
C VAL A 135 -5.55 -3.95 4.96
N PHE A 136 -5.50 -4.28 3.66
CA PHE A 136 -6.16 -3.48 2.62
C PHE A 136 -7.68 -3.51 2.78
N GLU A 137 -8.28 -4.67 3.06
CA GLU A 137 -9.72 -4.79 3.33
C GLU A 137 -10.14 -3.91 4.51
N TYR A 138 -9.38 -3.89 5.62
CA TYR A 138 -9.65 -2.98 6.72
C TYR A 138 -9.44 -1.51 6.34
N GLY A 139 -8.44 -1.21 5.52
CA GLY A 139 -8.23 0.13 4.96
C GLY A 139 -9.46 0.63 4.22
N ILE A 140 -10.04 -0.19 3.33
CA ILE A 140 -11.27 0.15 2.61
C ILE A 140 -12.48 0.22 3.54
N ARG A 141 -12.58 -0.69 4.52
CA ARG A 141 -13.70 -0.73 5.48
C ARG A 141 -13.80 0.53 6.34
N TYR A 142 -12.68 1.01 6.88
CA TYR A 142 -12.65 2.17 7.79
C TYR A 142 -12.41 3.50 7.08
N TYR A 143 -11.72 3.48 5.95
CA TYR A 143 -11.44 4.64 5.12
C TYR A 143 -12.00 4.41 3.71
N PRO A 144 -13.33 4.34 3.54
CA PRO A 144 -13.91 4.08 2.23
C PRO A 144 -13.56 5.19 1.23
N LYS A 145 -13.75 4.87 -0.05
CA LYS A 145 -13.56 5.78 -1.20
C LYS A 145 -12.10 6.19 -1.38
N LYS A 146 -11.87 7.48 -1.68
CA LYS A 146 -10.56 8.06 -1.97
C LYS A 146 -9.55 7.73 -0.90
N LYS A 147 -9.86 7.89 0.39
CA LYS A 147 -8.86 7.74 1.46
C LYS A 147 -8.23 6.34 1.45
N GLY A 148 -9.03 5.28 1.46
CA GLY A 148 -8.55 3.90 1.46
C GLY A 148 -7.78 3.54 0.19
N ILE A 149 -8.28 3.99 -0.97
CA ILE A 149 -7.55 3.81 -2.24
C ILE A 149 -6.22 4.57 -2.21
N THR A 150 -6.19 5.82 -1.76
CA THR A 150 -4.97 6.64 -1.69
C THR A 150 -3.93 6.07 -0.72
N LEU A 151 -4.32 5.35 0.34
CA LEU A 151 -3.38 4.68 1.26
C LEU A 151 -2.51 3.65 0.53
N LEU A 152 -3.05 2.98 -0.48
CA LEU A 152 -2.35 1.98 -1.28
C LEU A 152 -1.25 2.62 -2.15
N PHE A 153 -1.49 3.84 -2.62
CA PHE A 153 -0.61 4.55 -3.54
C PHE A 153 0.22 5.66 -2.88
N ARG A 154 0.09 5.85 -1.57
CA ARG A 154 0.90 6.82 -0.83
C ARG A 154 2.38 6.42 -0.89
N LYS A 155 3.22 7.37 -1.29
CA LYS A 155 4.67 7.25 -1.35
C LYS A 155 5.27 7.40 0.05
N ASN A 156 6.28 6.59 0.33
CA ASN A 156 7.21 6.82 1.43
C ASN A 156 8.30 7.82 1.01
N ASP A 157 9.29 8.02 1.88
CA ASP A 157 10.41 8.93 1.63
C ASP A 157 11.30 8.49 0.45
N ASP A 158 11.27 7.20 0.09
CA ASP A 158 11.95 6.65 -1.10
C ASP A 158 11.12 6.77 -2.39
N GLY A 159 9.95 7.39 -2.34
CA GLY A 159 9.02 7.48 -3.48
C GLY A 159 8.28 6.18 -3.80
N MET A 160 8.39 5.15 -2.97
CA MET A 160 7.77 3.84 -3.14
C MET A 160 6.40 3.79 -2.49
N SER A 161 5.42 3.21 -3.20
CA SER A 161 4.08 2.97 -2.66
C SER A 161 3.90 1.51 -2.21
N SER A 162 2.94 1.29 -1.31
CA SER A 162 2.55 -0.07 -0.90
C SER A 162 2.14 -0.92 -2.11
N PHE A 163 1.44 -0.33 -3.07
CA PHE A 163 1.10 -0.98 -4.34
C PHE A 163 2.32 -1.49 -5.08
N ARG A 164 3.30 -0.60 -5.32
CA ARG A 164 4.50 -0.92 -6.11
C ARG A 164 5.31 -2.03 -5.43
N LEU A 165 5.45 -1.96 -4.10
CA LEU A 165 6.12 -3.02 -3.34
C LEU A 165 5.40 -4.36 -3.44
N ALA A 166 4.08 -4.37 -3.31
CA ALA A 166 3.29 -5.59 -3.41
C ALA A 166 3.40 -6.19 -4.83
N CYS A 167 3.36 -5.36 -5.88
CA CYS A 167 3.49 -5.80 -7.27
C CYS A 167 4.91 -6.27 -7.65
N ASN A 168 5.95 -5.71 -7.04
CA ASN A 168 7.35 -6.08 -7.31
C ASN A 168 7.74 -7.45 -6.77
N ARG A 169 6.89 -8.09 -5.95
CA ARG A 169 7.07 -9.48 -5.55
C ARG A 169 6.89 -10.40 -6.75
N ARG A 170 7.59 -11.54 -6.78
CA ARG A 170 7.52 -12.52 -7.89
C ARG A 170 6.06 -12.90 -8.17
N GLY A 171 5.57 -12.60 -9.37
CA GLY A 171 4.18 -12.86 -9.79
C GLY A 171 3.12 -12.01 -9.06
N GLY A 172 3.52 -10.98 -8.32
CA GLY A 172 2.66 -10.25 -7.40
C GLY A 172 1.67 -9.32 -8.08
N ARG A 173 1.96 -8.79 -9.27
CA ARG A 173 1.11 -7.76 -9.91
C ARG A 173 -0.32 -8.24 -10.15
N ASP A 174 -0.50 -9.37 -10.81
CA ASP A 174 -1.84 -9.87 -11.16
C ASP A 174 -2.62 -10.28 -9.91
N GLU A 175 -1.96 -10.92 -8.96
CA GLU A 175 -2.57 -11.33 -7.69
C GLU A 175 -2.97 -10.12 -6.83
N VAL A 176 -2.11 -9.10 -6.73
CA VAL A 176 -2.40 -7.85 -6.01
C VAL A 176 -3.55 -7.10 -6.67
N MET A 177 -3.54 -6.97 -8.00
CA MET A 177 -4.65 -6.36 -8.75
C MET A 177 -5.95 -7.12 -8.54
N ARG A 178 -5.92 -8.45 -8.57
CA ARG A 178 -7.09 -9.30 -8.30
C ARG A 178 -7.65 -9.06 -6.89
N ILE A 179 -6.79 -9.01 -5.87
CA ILE A 179 -7.17 -8.73 -4.48
C ILE A 179 -7.82 -7.34 -4.35
N ILE A 180 -7.21 -6.33 -4.96
CA ILE A 180 -7.71 -4.95 -4.91
C ILE A 180 -9.08 -4.87 -5.55
N GLU A 181 -9.24 -5.42 -6.76
CA GLU A 181 -10.51 -5.42 -7.47
C GLU A 181 -11.60 -6.15 -6.71
N GLU A 182 -11.30 -7.34 -6.16
CA GLU A 182 -12.24 -8.13 -5.38
C GLU A 182 -12.75 -7.35 -4.15
N ILE A 183 -11.86 -6.71 -3.41
CA ILE A 183 -12.22 -5.90 -2.24
C ILE A 183 -13.03 -4.68 -2.67
N LEU A 184 -12.59 -3.95 -3.71
CA LEU A 184 -13.32 -2.78 -4.17
C LEU A 184 -14.73 -3.13 -4.67
N ILE A 185 -14.91 -4.25 -5.37
CA ILE A 185 -16.24 -4.74 -5.80
C ILE A 185 -17.12 -5.02 -4.57
N ARG A 186 -16.59 -5.74 -3.57
CA ARG A 186 -17.31 -6.08 -2.33
C ARG A 186 -17.82 -4.86 -1.57
N TYR A 187 -17.03 -3.78 -1.55
CA TYR A 187 -17.38 -2.53 -0.86
C TYR A 187 -18.04 -1.47 -1.77
N SER A 188 -18.17 -1.71 -3.07
CA SER A 188 -18.89 -0.83 -4.01
C SER A 188 -20.35 -1.23 -4.21
N SER A 189 -20.78 -2.38 -3.68
CA SER A 189 -22.17 -2.82 -3.79
C SER A 189 -23.12 -1.79 -3.16
N PRO A 190 -24.23 -1.40 -3.81
CA PRO A 190 -25.12 -0.32 -3.37
C PRO A 190 -25.89 -0.55 -2.05
N SER A 191 -25.46 -1.48 -1.18
CA SER A 191 -26.37 -2.06 -0.20
C SER A 191 -26.83 -1.11 0.90
N ASP A 192 -26.10 -0.05 1.28
CA ASP A 192 -26.52 0.79 2.40
C ASP A 192 -25.88 2.19 2.34
N ASN A 193 -26.60 3.19 1.80
CA ASN A 193 -26.38 4.64 2.00
C ASN A 193 -24.95 5.19 1.89
N SER A 194 -24.00 4.41 1.36
CA SER A 194 -22.60 4.79 1.28
C SER A 194 -22.46 5.67 0.05
N PRO A 195 -21.94 6.91 0.18
CA PRO A 195 -21.85 7.76 -0.98
C PRO A 195 -20.89 7.11 -1.98
N GLN A 196 -21.27 7.08 -3.26
CA GLN A 196 -20.45 6.49 -4.30
C GLN A 196 -19.08 7.20 -4.38
N LEU A 197 -18.05 6.47 -4.83
CA LEU A 197 -16.75 7.06 -5.11
C LEU A 197 -16.92 8.14 -6.19
N ASN A 198 -16.74 9.41 -5.83
CA ASN A 198 -16.61 10.48 -6.82
C ASN A 198 -15.26 10.32 -7.52
N VAL A 199 -15.26 9.62 -8.64
CA VAL A 199 -14.04 9.29 -9.39
C VAL A 199 -13.32 10.54 -9.87
N ALA A 200 -14.07 11.55 -10.32
CA ALA A 200 -13.55 12.85 -10.74
C ALA A 200 -12.76 13.53 -9.61
N GLU A 201 -13.35 13.61 -8.42
CA GLU A 201 -12.69 14.16 -7.23
C GLU A 201 -11.46 13.31 -6.83
N ALA A 202 -11.58 11.98 -6.83
CA ALA A 202 -10.48 11.09 -6.50
C ALA A 202 -9.30 11.24 -7.47
N LEU A 203 -9.58 11.42 -8.76
CA LEU A 203 -8.58 11.60 -9.80
C LEU A 203 -7.84 12.94 -9.64
N ILE A 204 -8.59 14.04 -9.42
CA ILE A 204 -7.98 15.36 -9.18
C ILE A 204 -7.11 15.32 -7.92
N MET A 205 -7.64 14.78 -6.82
CA MET A 205 -6.90 14.65 -5.55
C MET A 205 -5.61 13.81 -5.72
N ALA A 206 -5.69 12.69 -6.44
CA ALA A 206 -4.53 11.85 -6.71
C ALA A 206 -3.48 12.54 -7.60
N ALA A 207 -3.91 13.41 -8.51
CA ALA A 207 -3.02 14.13 -9.41
C ALA A 207 -2.32 15.33 -8.76
N ILE A 208 -2.95 16.01 -7.79
CA ILE A 208 -2.39 17.19 -7.12
C ILE A 208 -1.55 16.87 -5.88
N ASP A 209 -1.77 15.70 -5.26
CA ASP A 209 -1.08 15.32 -4.03
C ASP A 209 0.30 14.72 -4.35
N GLU A 210 1.35 15.46 -4.03
CA GLU A 210 2.74 15.05 -4.27
C GLU A 210 3.14 13.79 -3.51
N HIS A 211 2.40 13.38 -2.48
CA HIS A 211 2.63 12.14 -1.75
C HIS A 211 1.90 10.93 -2.37
N ILE A 212 1.09 11.12 -3.41
CA ILE A 212 0.42 10.02 -4.12
C ILE A 212 1.25 9.63 -5.34
N HIS A 213 1.46 8.32 -5.54
CA HIS A 213 2.15 7.80 -6.71
C HIS A 213 1.24 7.87 -7.95
N LEU A 214 1.82 8.16 -9.12
CA LEU A 214 1.09 8.33 -10.39
C LEU A 214 0.29 7.07 -10.79
N ASP A 215 0.72 5.90 -10.33
CA ASP A 215 -0.04 4.64 -10.47
C ASP A 215 -1.48 4.75 -9.95
N CYS A 216 -1.76 5.60 -8.95
CA CYS A 216 -3.13 5.85 -8.49
C CYS A 216 -3.99 6.46 -9.59
N VAL A 217 -3.44 7.42 -10.35
CA VAL A 217 -4.14 8.09 -11.45
C VAL A 217 -4.41 7.09 -12.57
N TYR A 218 -3.38 6.33 -12.98
CA TYR A 218 -3.54 5.26 -13.98
C TYR A 218 -4.54 4.19 -13.55
N PHE A 219 -4.52 3.81 -12.27
CA PHE A 219 -5.45 2.85 -11.69
C PHE A 219 -6.91 3.36 -11.77
N LEU A 220 -7.15 4.61 -11.37
CA LEU A 220 -8.48 5.22 -11.42
C LEU A 220 -9.00 5.35 -12.86
N LEU A 221 -8.13 5.76 -13.80
CA LEU A 221 -8.47 5.87 -15.23
C LEU A 221 -8.80 4.52 -15.85
N ARG A 222 -8.04 3.47 -15.51
CA ARG A 222 -8.30 2.12 -16.00
C ARG A 222 -9.63 1.57 -15.49
N ARG A 223 -10.00 1.90 -14.25
CA ARG A 223 -11.26 1.47 -13.64
C ARG A 223 -12.48 2.23 -14.18
N HIS A 224 -12.29 3.50 -14.53
CA HIS A 224 -13.36 4.40 -14.99
C HIS A 224 -12.87 5.24 -16.18
N PRO A 225 -12.79 4.64 -17.38
CA PRO A 225 -12.24 5.33 -18.56
C PRO A 225 -13.09 6.55 -18.99
N ASP A 226 -14.37 6.58 -18.62
CA ASP A 226 -15.30 7.68 -18.87
C ASP A 226 -15.13 8.87 -17.90
N ALA A 227 -14.33 8.73 -16.83
CA ALA A 227 -14.14 9.76 -15.82
C ALA A 227 -13.55 11.06 -16.41
N LEU A 228 -12.63 10.95 -17.38
CA LEU A 228 -12.06 12.11 -18.06
C LEU A 228 -13.10 12.85 -18.89
N VAL A 229 -13.91 12.13 -19.66
CA VAL A 229 -14.96 12.73 -20.48
C VAL A 229 -15.96 13.46 -19.59
N LYS A 230 -16.38 12.84 -18.48
CA LYS A 230 -17.28 13.45 -17.49
C LYS A 230 -16.70 14.72 -16.86
N LEU A 231 -15.41 14.73 -16.52
CA LEU A 231 -14.71 15.90 -16.01
C LEU A 231 -14.70 17.06 -17.02
N LEU A 232 -14.42 16.75 -18.28
CA LEU A 232 -14.38 17.76 -19.35
C LEU A 232 -15.77 18.29 -19.70
N SER A 233 -16.79 17.44 -19.75
CA SER A 233 -18.18 17.84 -20.07
C SER A 233 -18.85 18.64 -18.95
N GLY A 234 -18.49 18.41 -17.68
CA GLY A 234 -19.05 19.14 -16.54
C GLY A 234 -18.63 20.62 -16.49
N SER A 235 -17.54 20.99 -17.16
CA SER A 235 -17.06 22.39 -17.19
C SER A 235 -17.90 23.28 -18.12
N SER A 236 -18.62 22.69 -19.07
CA SER A 236 -19.35 23.43 -20.12
C SER A 236 -20.76 23.88 -19.73
N SER A 237 -21.29 23.49 -18.56
CA SER A 237 -22.67 23.81 -18.15
C SER A 237 -22.81 25.09 -17.32
N SER A 238 -21.71 25.75 -16.95
CA SER A 238 -21.76 27.10 -16.34
C SER A 238 -21.84 28.18 -17.43
N SER A 239 -22.96 28.23 -18.15
CA SER A 239 -23.27 29.38 -19.00
C SER A 239 -23.60 30.59 -18.11
N PRO A 240 -22.83 31.69 -18.13
CA PRO A 240 -23.25 32.95 -17.54
C PRO A 240 -24.30 33.56 -18.48
N ALA A 241 -25.56 33.15 -18.32
CA ALA A 241 -26.67 33.87 -18.93
C ALA A 241 -26.89 35.16 -18.14
N SER A 242 -26.29 36.24 -18.67
CA SER A 242 -26.74 37.63 -18.62
C SER A 242 -27.64 38.07 -17.45
N ALA A 243 -27.06 38.78 -16.49
CA ALA A 243 -27.77 39.88 -15.83
C ALA A 243 -27.17 41.19 -16.35
N LEU A 244 -28.07 41.98 -16.93
CA LEU A 244 -27.84 43.21 -17.69
C LEU A 244 -27.10 44.29 -16.91
N ALA A 245 -26.41 45.13 -17.67
CA ALA A 245 -25.92 46.44 -17.26
C ALA A 245 -27.04 47.29 -16.64
N LEU A 246 -26.71 47.92 -15.51
CA LEU A 246 -27.22 49.24 -15.16
C LEU A 246 -26.14 49.94 -14.35
N GLU A 247 -25.59 50.99 -14.95
CA GLU A 247 -24.74 51.99 -14.31
C GLU A 247 -25.45 52.58 -13.10
N GLY A 248 -24.71 52.74 -12.00
CA GLY A 248 -25.22 53.26 -10.74
C GLY A 248 -24.07 53.56 -9.80
N ASP A 249 -23.38 54.65 -10.10
CA ASP A 249 -22.39 55.35 -9.30
C ASP A 249 -22.88 55.56 -7.84
N SER A 250 -22.08 55.14 -6.84
CA SER A 250 -22.07 55.72 -5.48
C SER A 250 -21.03 55.05 -4.57
N ASN A 251 -19.87 55.70 -4.51
CA ASN A 251 -19.18 56.14 -3.29
C ASN A 251 -19.77 55.67 -1.93
N GLY A 252 -18.99 54.94 -1.13
CA GLY A 252 -19.39 54.55 0.21
C GLY A 252 -18.32 53.82 1.02
N ASN A 253 -17.46 54.59 1.69
CA ASN A 253 -16.63 54.19 2.83
C ASN A 253 -17.31 53.16 3.75
N ASN A 254 -16.58 52.13 4.20
CA ASN A 254 -16.25 51.97 5.62
C ASN A 254 -15.47 50.68 5.92
N THR A 255 -14.23 50.90 6.37
CA THR A 255 -13.59 50.28 7.54
C THR A 255 -14.43 49.31 8.38
N THR A 256 -13.92 48.09 8.60
CA THR A 256 -13.93 47.42 9.93
C THR A 256 -13.10 46.14 9.89
N ARG A 257 -11.88 46.21 10.43
CA ARG A 257 -11.46 45.63 11.73
C ARG A 257 -11.12 44.14 11.69
N ASP A 258 -9.87 43.94 11.31
CA ASP A 258 -8.96 42.92 11.77
C ASP A 258 -9.09 42.66 13.30
N SER A 259 -9.16 41.39 13.69
CA SER A 259 -9.22 40.95 15.09
C SER A 259 -8.31 39.73 15.28
N PRO A 260 -7.16 39.86 15.98
CA PRO A 260 -6.27 38.74 16.23
C PRO A 260 -6.82 37.83 17.33
N LYS A 261 -7.09 36.57 16.97
CA LYS A 261 -7.57 35.52 17.88
C LYS A 261 -6.43 35.12 18.84
N LYS A 262 -6.51 35.61 20.08
CA LYS A 262 -5.57 35.32 21.19
C LYS A 262 -5.45 33.81 21.46
N ARG A 263 -4.21 33.31 21.48
CA ARG A 263 -3.79 32.01 22.00
C ARG A 263 -3.92 32.00 23.53
N LYS A 264 -4.66 31.04 24.09
CA LYS A 264 -4.66 30.73 25.54
C LYS A 264 -3.74 29.53 25.78
N ARG A 265 -2.49 29.81 26.20
CA ARG A 265 -1.57 28.80 26.77
C ARG A 265 -2.03 28.55 28.21
N GLY A 266 -2.60 27.39 28.47
CA GLY A 266 -2.78 26.88 29.83
C GLY A 266 -1.50 26.16 30.27
N SER A 267 -0.71 26.83 31.11
CA SER A 267 0.30 26.21 31.96
C SER A 267 -0.41 25.56 33.15
N SER A 268 -0.29 24.25 33.31
CA SER A 268 -0.53 23.60 34.60
C SER A 268 0.77 22.95 35.06
N LEU A 269 1.34 23.57 36.08
CA LEU A 269 2.39 23.12 36.97
C LEU A 269 1.66 22.72 38.28
N LEU A 270 2.27 21.80 39.06
CA LEU A 270 1.83 21.27 40.38
C LEU A 270 0.85 20.08 40.27
N LEU A 271 1.09 18.90 40.85
CA LEU A 271 1.96 18.44 41.93
C LEU A 271 2.64 17.12 41.56
#